data_AF-D4LDL8-F1
#
_entry.id   AF-D4LDL8-F1
#
_cell.length_a   1.000
_cell.length_b   1.000
_cell.length_c   1.000
_cell.angle_alpha   90.00
_cell.angle_beta   90.00
_cell.angle_gamma   90.00
#
_symmetry.space_group_name_H-M   'P 1'
#
loop_
_entity.id
_entity.type
_entity.pdbx_description
1 polymer ?
#
loop_
_entity_poly.entity_id
_entity_poly.type
_entity_poly.pdbx_seq_one_letter_code
_entity_poly.pdbx_strand_id
1 'polypeptide(L)'
;MTEPIKEASEELAQWLSYPTELGCRPAKVEFTTEFDDPDGIHCMIFRFQKTLLGKWLLGIVSESGTFSEMQEYHKESELEDATRILEMLKAYWKQQADSLEES
;
A
#
# COMPACT_ATOMS: atom_id res chain seq x y z
N MET A 1 -0.70 2.54 -19.60
CA MET A 1 -0.17 2.60 -18.23
C MET A 1 0.91 3.67 -18.24
N THR A 2 0.80 4.67 -17.38
CA THR A 2 1.80 5.74 -17.23
C THR A 2 3.04 5.18 -16.50
N GLU A 3 4.20 5.79 -16.73
CA GLU A 3 5.47 5.44 -16.07
C GLU A 3 5.38 5.36 -14.53
N PRO A 4 4.76 6.32 -13.80
CA PRO A 4 4.65 6.27 -12.34
C PRO A 4 3.84 5.08 -11.82
N ILE A 5 2.77 4.69 -12.51
CA ILE A 5 1.96 3.53 -12.09
C ILE A 5 2.78 2.24 -12.18
N LYS A 6 3.65 2.13 -13.19
CA LYS A 6 4.50 0.96 -13.37
C LYS A 6 5.55 0.88 -12.27
N GLU A 7 6.18 2.01 -11.94
CA GLU A 7 7.15 2.10 -10.84
C GLU A 7 6.51 1.74 -9.50
N ALA A 8 5.37 2.35 -9.17
CA ALA A 8 4.61 2.04 -7.96
C ALA A 8 4.18 0.56 -7.90
N SER A 9 3.78 -0.04 -9.02
CA SER A 9 3.46 -1.48 -9.05
C SER A 9 4.67 -2.38 -8.75
N GLU A 10 5.86 -1.97 -9.18
CA GLU A 10 7.11 -2.70 -8.94
C GLU A 10 7.60 -2.51 -7.50
N GLU A 11 7.47 -1.29 -6.96
CA GLU A 11 7.69 -0.96 -5.55
C GLU A 11 6.80 -1.84 -4.65
N LEU A 12 5.51 -1.96 -4.95
CA LEU A 12 4.59 -2.84 -4.22
C LEU A 12 4.99 -4.31 -4.34
N ALA A 13 5.35 -4.78 -5.52
CA ALA A 13 5.79 -6.15 -5.71
C ALA A 13 7.09 -6.46 -4.94
N GLN A 14 8.01 -5.48 -4.86
CA GLN A 14 9.24 -5.57 -4.09
C GLN A 14 8.96 -5.57 -2.59
N TRP A 15 8.10 -4.65 -2.12
CA TRP A 15 7.64 -4.59 -0.72
C TRP A 15 7.08 -5.93 -0.26
N LEU A 16 6.18 -6.51 -1.03
CA LEU A 16 5.59 -7.82 -0.74
C LEU A 16 6.64 -8.93 -0.73
N SER A 17 7.71 -8.81 -1.50
CA SER A 17 8.79 -9.81 -1.52
C SER A 17 9.60 -9.87 -0.22
N TYR A 18 9.50 -8.88 0.67
CA TYR A 18 10.19 -8.93 1.96
C TYR A 18 9.61 -10.03 2.87
N PRO A 19 10.47 -10.72 3.66
CA PRO A 19 10.06 -11.82 4.54
C PRO A 19 9.13 -11.37 5.67
N THR A 20 9.13 -10.08 6.02
CA THR A 20 8.23 -9.47 7.01
C THR A 20 6.82 -9.25 6.47
N GLU A 21 6.66 -9.24 5.15
CA GLU A 21 5.38 -9.00 4.46
C GLU A 21 4.80 -10.31 3.92
N LEU A 22 4.92 -10.54 2.60
CA LEU A 22 4.43 -11.76 1.94
C LEU A 22 5.51 -12.84 1.86
N GLY A 23 6.79 -12.44 1.90
CA GLY A 23 7.97 -13.28 1.69
C GLY A 23 8.16 -13.75 0.25
N CYS A 24 7.36 -13.24 -0.69
CA CYS A 24 7.42 -13.59 -2.11
C CYS A 24 6.74 -12.52 -2.95
N ARG A 25 7.10 -12.43 -4.23
CA ARG A 25 6.40 -11.54 -5.17
C ARG A 25 4.95 -12.00 -5.38
N PRO A 26 3.99 -11.07 -5.47
CA PRO A 26 2.61 -11.38 -5.79
C PRO A 26 2.50 -12.00 -7.19
N ALA A 27 1.50 -12.87 -7.39
CA ALA A 27 1.20 -13.48 -8.68
C ALA A 27 0.64 -12.48 -9.69
N LYS A 28 -0.12 -11.48 -9.22
CA LYS A 28 -0.68 -10.39 -10.01
C LYS A 28 -0.73 -9.12 -9.16
N VAL A 29 -0.50 -7.98 -9.80
CA VAL A 29 -0.70 -6.63 -9.26
C VAL A 29 -1.43 -5.83 -10.33
N GLU A 30 -2.49 -5.14 -9.95
CA GLU A 30 -3.24 -4.26 -10.84
C GLU A 30 -3.50 -2.93 -10.14
N PHE A 31 -3.30 -1.85 -10.89
CA PHE A 31 -3.71 -0.52 -10.46
C PHE A 31 -5.22 -0.41 -10.50
N THR A 32 -5.79 0.16 -9.45
CA THR A 32 -7.24 0.34 -9.32
C THR A 32 -7.61 1.81 -9.42
N THR A 33 -7.05 2.66 -8.56
CA THR A 33 -7.30 4.10 -8.57
C THR A 33 -6.21 4.82 -7.78
N GLU A 34 -6.15 6.14 -7.88
CA GLU A 34 -5.31 7.01 -7.06
C GLU A 34 -6.18 8.04 -6.35
N PHE A 35 -5.69 8.59 -5.24
CA PHE A 35 -6.32 9.66 -4.50
C PHE A 35 -5.28 10.55 -3.83
N ASP A 36 -5.62 11.80 -3.62
CA ASP A 36 -4.82 12.74 -2.84
C ASP A 36 -5.43 12.87 -1.46
N ASP A 37 -4.60 12.61 -0.45
CA ASP A 37 -4.98 12.80 0.94
C ASP A 37 -5.08 14.31 1.28
N PRO A 38 -5.89 14.72 2.28
CA PRO A 38 -5.99 16.13 2.73
C PRO A 38 -4.66 16.83 3.07
N ASP A 39 -3.62 16.08 3.44
CA ASP A 39 -2.26 16.60 3.67
C ASP A 39 -1.47 16.81 2.35
N GLY A 40 -2.09 16.55 1.19
CA GLY A 40 -1.50 16.68 -0.14
C GLY A 40 -0.61 15.50 -0.55
N ILE A 41 -0.77 14.34 0.10
CA ILE A 41 0.02 13.14 -0.20
C ILE A 41 -0.67 12.34 -1.30
N HIS A 42 0.04 12.15 -2.41
CA HIS A 42 -0.47 11.35 -3.52
C HIS A 42 -0.37 9.85 -3.21
N CYS A 43 -1.51 9.16 -3.25
CA CYS A 43 -1.62 7.76 -2.90
C CYS A 43 -2.22 6.95 -4.05
N MET A 44 -1.50 5.92 -4.47
CA MET A 44 -1.95 4.99 -5.50
C MET A 44 -2.42 3.69 -4.86
N ILE A 45 -3.64 3.29 -5.19
CA ILE A 45 -4.28 2.06 -4.74
C ILE A 45 -4.08 0.98 -5.80
N PHE A 46 -3.61 -0.16 -5.33
CA PHE A 46 -3.42 -1.37 -6.11
C PHE A 46 -4.18 -2.51 -5.46
N ARG A 47 -4.57 -3.47 -6.29
CA ARG A 47 -4.99 -4.79 -5.84
C ARG A 47 -3.96 -5.82 -6.27
N PHE A 48 -3.66 -6.78 -5.41
CA PHE A 48 -2.72 -7.85 -5.75
C PHE A 48 -3.23 -9.21 -5.30
N GLN A 49 -2.79 -10.28 -5.97
CA GLN A 49 -3.05 -11.64 -5.56
C GLN A 49 -1.75 -12.32 -5.13
N LYS A 50 -1.71 -12.88 -3.92
CA LYS A 50 -0.58 -13.70 -3.47
C LYS A 50 -0.38 -14.93 -4.37
N THR A 51 -1.47 -15.57 -4.76
CA THR A 51 -1.50 -16.76 -5.62
C THR A 51 -2.54 -16.59 -6.72
N LEU A 52 -2.39 -17.26 -7.86
CA LEU A 52 -3.31 -17.13 -9.00
C LEU A 52 -4.78 -17.50 -8.70
N LEU A 53 -5.02 -18.30 -7.65
CA LEU A 53 -6.34 -18.69 -7.15
C LEU A 53 -6.69 -18.01 -5.81
N GLY A 54 -5.87 -17.08 -5.35
CA GLY A 54 -6.04 -16.38 -4.08
C GLY A 54 -7.05 -15.24 -4.18
N LYS A 55 -7.43 -14.73 -3.01
CA LYS A 55 -8.22 -13.49 -2.90
C LYS A 55 -7.38 -12.30 -3.38
N TRP A 56 -8.07 -11.27 -3.87
CA TRP A 56 -7.45 -9.97 -4.12
C TRP A 56 -7.25 -9.27 -2.79
N LEU A 57 -6.06 -8.74 -2.58
CA LEU A 57 -5.68 -7.98 -1.40
C LEU A 57 -5.43 -6.53 -1.78
N LEU A 58 -5.61 -5.64 -0.83
CA LEU A 58 -5.40 -4.20 -1.00
C LEU A 58 -3.93 -3.84 -0.73
N GLY A 59 -3.32 -3.11 -1.67
CA GLY A 59 -1.99 -2.54 -1.52
C GLY A 59 -2.00 -1.05 -1.87
N ILE A 60 -1.19 -0.27 -1.19
CA ILE A 60 -1.14 1.19 -1.36
C ILE A 60 0.31 1.60 -1.50
N VAL A 61 0.57 2.47 -2.46
CA VAL A 61 1.88 3.08 -2.67
C VAL A 61 1.68 4.58 -2.58
N SER A 62 2.40 5.21 -1.67
CA SER A 62 2.37 6.66 -1.48
C SER A 62 3.79 7.19 -1.45
N GLU A 63 3.96 8.51 -1.58
CA GLU A 63 5.27 9.15 -1.37
C GLU A 63 5.82 8.94 0.04
N SER A 64 4.94 8.66 1.01
CA SER A 64 5.33 8.36 2.40
C SER A 64 5.74 6.89 2.62
N GLY A 65 5.58 6.04 1.61
CA GLY A 65 5.94 4.63 1.66
C GLY A 65 4.91 3.71 1.01
N THR A 66 5.31 2.45 0.89
CA THR A 66 4.48 1.35 0.38
C THR A 66 3.92 0.56 1.55
N PHE A 67 2.65 0.20 1.47
CA PHE A 67 1.97 -0.60 2.48
C PHE A 67 1.04 -1.64 1.87
N SER A 68 0.89 -2.77 2.55
CA SER A 68 -0.05 -3.80 2.16
C SER A 68 -0.72 -4.38 3.39
N GLU A 69 -2.05 -4.49 3.36
CA GLU A 69 -2.78 -5.25 4.36
C GLU A 69 -3.19 -6.61 3.82
N MET A 70 -3.30 -7.61 4.71
CA MET A 70 -3.95 -8.89 4.40
C MET A 70 -5.49 -8.76 4.35
N GLN A 71 -5.99 -7.55 4.07
CA GLN A 71 -7.40 -7.25 3.89
C GLN A 71 -7.81 -7.56 2.45
N GLU A 72 -9.00 -8.15 2.29
CA GLU A 72 -9.58 -8.40 0.97
C GLU A 72 -9.93 -7.08 0.29
N TYR A 73 -9.56 -6.95 -0.99
CA TYR A 73 -9.87 -5.77 -1.78
C TYR A 73 -11.37 -5.69 -2.07
N HIS A 74 -12.00 -4.59 -1.66
CA HIS A 74 -13.39 -4.28 -1.97
C HIS A 74 -13.48 -2.97 -2.74
N LYS A 75 -13.95 -3.02 -3.99
CA LYS A 75 -14.03 -1.84 -4.86
C LYS A 75 -14.88 -0.71 -4.27
N GLU A 76 -15.98 -1.05 -3.59
CA GLU A 76 -16.90 -0.05 -3.03
C GLU A 76 -16.30 0.75 -1.87
N SER A 77 -15.29 0.19 -1.19
CA SER A 77 -14.65 0.76 -0.01
C SER A 77 -13.17 1.09 -0.26
N GLU A 78 -12.69 0.98 -1.51
CA GLU A 78 -11.27 1.05 -1.85
C GLU A 78 -10.59 2.35 -1.38
N LEU A 79 -11.30 3.48 -1.46
CA LEU A 79 -10.81 4.77 -0.99
C LEU A 79 -10.82 4.89 0.53
N GLU A 80 -11.85 4.36 1.20
CA GLU A 80 -11.99 4.44 2.66
C GLU A 80 -10.99 3.52 3.35
N ASP A 81 -10.87 2.27 2.89
CA ASP A 81 -9.84 1.34 3.37
C ASP A 81 -8.43 1.88 3.11
N ALA A 82 -8.20 2.49 1.94
CA ALA A 82 -6.89 3.04 1.65
C ALA A 82 -6.53 4.26 2.51
N THR A 83 -7.49 5.15 2.72
CA THR A 83 -7.33 6.30 3.61
C THR A 83 -7.03 5.84 5.04
N ARG A 84 -7.76 4.83 5.53
CA ARG A 84 -7.54 4.24 6.85
C ARG A 84 -6.12 3.71 7.00
N ILE A 85 -5.63 2.97 6.02
CA ILE A 85 -4.27 2.43 6.03
C ILE A 85 -3.22 3.55 6.04
N LEU A 86 -3.42 4.58 5.23
CA LEU A 86 -2.54 5.74 5.21
C LEU A 86 -2.52 6.46 6.57
N GLU A 87 -3.67 6.64 7.22
CA GLU A 87 -3.73 7.23 8.57
C GLU A 87 -2.98 6.38 9.60
N MET A 88 -3.09 5.05 9.54
CA MET A 88 -2.29 4.16 10.39
C MET A 88 -0.79 4.34 10.13
N LEU A 89 -0.38 4.48 8.87
CA LEU A 89 1.01 4.72 8.49
C LEU A 89 1.52 6.04 9.08
N LYS A 90 0.76 7.13 8.90
CA LYS A 90 1.06 8.44 9.49
C LYS A 90 1.21 8.36 11.02
N ALA A 91 0.31 7.65 11.69
CA ALA A 91 0.36 7.45 13.13
C ALA A 91 1.62 6.66 13.55
N TYR A 92 1.99 5.63 12.80
CA TYR A 92 3.22 4.86 13.04
C TYR A 92 4.47 5.74 12.93
N TRP A 93 4.60 6.53 11.86
CA TRP A 93 5.72 7.46 11.69
C TRP A 93 5.77 8.52 12.79
N LYS A 94 4.61 9.04 13.20
CA LYS A 94 4.53 10.01 14.30
C LYS A 94 5.02 9.40 15.62
N GLN A 95 4.62 8.17 15.93
CA GLN A 95 5.08 7.47 17.14
C GLN A 95 6.58 7.15 17.09
N GLN A 96 7.08 6.76 15.92
CA GLN A 96 8.50 6.50 15.69
C GLN A 96 9.35 7.76 15.91
N ALA A 97 8.88 8.92 15.40
CA ALA A 97 9.55 10.20 15.57
C ALA A 97 9.59 10.64 17.04
N ASP A 98 8.48 10.52 17.76
CA ASP A 98 8.38 10.86 19.19
C ASP A 98 9.32 9.97 20.04
N SER A 99 9.39 8.68 19.72
CA SER A 99 10.29 7.72 20.42
C SER A 99 11.79 7.99 20.19
N LEU A 100 12.15 8.69 19.10
CA LEU A 100 13.52 9.07 18.77
C LEU A 100 13.97 10.36 19.49
N GLU A 101 13.02 11.23 19.84
CA GLU A 101 13.31 12.46 20.61
C GLU A 101 13.50 12.19 22.12
N GLU A 102 13.02 11.06 22.64
CA GLU A 102 13.17 10.66 24.05
C GLU A 102 14.42 9.78 24.35
N SER A 103 15.34 9.55 23.39
CA SER A 103 16.57 8.75 23.59
C SER A 103 17.86 9.56 23.77
#